data_AF-A0A0B7K1E1-F1
#
_entry.id   AF-A0A0B7K1E1-F1
#
_cell.length_a   1.000
_cell.length_b   1.000
_cell.length_c   1.000
_cell.angle_alpha   90.00
_cell.angle_beta   90.00
_cell.angle_gamma   90.00
#
_symmetry.space_group_name_H-M   'P 1'
#
loop_
_entity.id
_entity.type
_entity.pdbx_description
1 polymer ?
#
loop_
_entity_poly.entity_id
_entity_poly.type
_entity_poly.pdbx_seq_one_letter_code
_entity_poly.pdbx_strand_id
1 'polypeptide(L)'
;MSPSAERPTIIACPGAFHDASPYMNSFIKSLKAAGFEAEAHGLTTPGHPENGVTDDEKMMRDAFVPHIEAGKDVVLLVHSYAGFPGCGAVSGYDKKGREARGEKGGLLGVVYIAAFVPQEADSTVSAMLGGGWAPWHVPRLEEGIVGTQNEVETFYSDCDPAEVAEILKTVKPHSLKAFSEPPSALGIKEAGYNGRRAYIRCLQDKALPLPAQDAFVQNSGVEWIVKSMDTSHSPFLAVPDETVKLLAGIIEEFKA
;
A
#
# COMPACT_ATOMS: atom_id res chain seq x y z
N MET A 1 -33.91 14.81 5.02
CA MET A 1 -32.91 13.73 5.07
C MET A 1 -31.59 14.38 4.71
N SER A 2 -30.65 14.46 5.66
CA SER A 2 -29.29 14.88 5.33
C SER A 2 -28.76 13.91 4.27
N PRO A 3 -28.08 14.37 3.21
CA PRO A 3 -27.42 13.43 2.31
C PRO A 3 -26.48 12.58 3.16
N SER A 4 -26.66 11.25 3.10
CA SER A 4 -25.64 10.31 3.58
C SER A 4 -24.34 10.77 2.95
N ALA A 5 -23.34 11.16 3.74
CA ALA A 5 -22.03 11.48 3.20
C ALA A 5 -21.57 10.31 2.33
N GLU A 6 -21.25 10.57 1.06
CA GLU A 6 -20.79 9.52 0.14
C GLU A 6 -19.56 8.84 0.72
N ARG A 7 -19.50 7.51 0.62
CA ARG A 7 -18.33 6.76 1.08
C ARG A 7 -17.18 7.01 0.12
N PRO A 8 -15.93 7.06 0.61
CA PRO A 8 -14.79 7.24 -0.27
C PRO A 8 -14.64 6.06 -1.22
N THR A 9 -14.11 6.31 -2.41
CA THR A 9 -13.60 5.26 -3.28
C THR A 9 -12.29 4.72 -2.70
N ILE A 10 -12.12 3.40 -2.65
CA ILE A 10 -10.90 2.75 -2.17
C ILE A 10 -10.04 2.37 -3.38
N ILE A 11 -8.81 2.89 -3.42
CA ILE A 11 -7.80 2.51 -4.41
C ILE A 11 -6.76 1.67 -3.68
N ALA A 12 -6.66 0.38 -4.01
CA ALA A 12 -5.74 -0.56 -3.40
C ALA A 12 -4.55 -0.90 -4.33
N CYS A 13 -3.33 -0.86 -3.80
CA CYS A 13 -2.12 -1.21 -4.54
C CYS A 13 -1.34 -2.32 -3.84
N PRO A 14 -0.99 -3.42 -4.55
CA PRO A 14 -0.28 -4.56 -3.99
C PRO A 14 1.22 -4.27 -3.84
N GLY A 15 1.89 -5.11 -3.05
CA GLY A 15 3.34 -5.06 -2.89
C GLY A 15 4.13 -5.55 -4.11
N ALA A 16 5.46 -5.58 -3.93
CA ALA A 16 6.40 -6.06 -4.92
C ALA A 16 6.05 -7.48 -5.38
N PHE A 17 6.50 -7.85 -6.58
CA PHE A 17 6.28 -9.16 -7.22
C PHE A 17 4.85 -9.50 -7.65
N HIS A 18 3.84 -8.75 -7.23
CA HIS A 18 2.43 -9.09 -7.45
C HIS A 18 1.73 -8.18 -8.46
N ASP A 19 0.91 -8.78 -9.32
CA ASP A 19 -0.15 -8.06 -10.03
C ASP A 19 -1.34 -7.81 -9.09
N ALA A 20 -2.20 -6.84 -9.40
CA ALA A 20 -3.43 -6.62 -8.62
C ALA A 20 -4.41 -7.80 -8.68
N SER A 21 -4.52 -8.46 -9.83
CA SER A 21 -5.33 -9.67 -10.00
C SER A 21 -4.40 -10.84 -10.31
N PRO A 22 -4.56 -12.00 -9.64
CA PRO A 22 -5.63 -12.33 -8.71
C PRO A 22 -5.44 -11.84 -7.25
N TYR A 23 -4.28 -11.31 -6.91
CA TYR A 23 -3.81 -11.09 -5.54
C TYR A 23 -4.73 -10.26 -4.61
N MET A 24 -5.47 -9.30 -5.14
CA MET A 24 -6.38 -8.42 -4.37
C MET A 24 -7.86 -8.72 -4.63
N ASN A 25 -8.20 -9.73 -5.45
CA ASN A 25 -9.58 -9.92 -5.92
C ASN A 25 -10.57 -10.21 -4.78
N SER A 26 -10.21 -11.09 -3.85
CA SER A 26 -11.05 -11.43 -2.69
C SER A 26 -11.31 -10.22 -1.79
N PHE A 27 -10.31 -9.36 -1.64
CA PHE A 27 -10.43 -8.11 -0.90
C PHE A 27 -11.34 -7.10 -1.60
N ILE A 28 -11.15 -6.86 -2.90
CA ILE A 28 -12.00 -5.95 -3.68
C ILE A 28 -13.45 -6.44 -3.69
N LYS A 29 -13.68 -7.75 -3.80
CA LYS A 29 -15.02 -8.34 -3.69
C LYS A 29 -15.65 -8.03 -2.33
N SER A 30 -14.89 -8.17 -1.25
CA SER A 30 -15.36 -7.93 0.13
C SER A 30 -15.64 -6.44 0.38
N LEU A 31 -14.80 -5.54 -0.14
CA LEU A 31 -15.04 -4.08 -0.10
C LEU A 31 -16.35 -3.70 -0.78
N LYS A 32 -16.59 -4.24 -1.98
CA LYS A 32 -17.83 -4.01 -2.74
C LYS A 32 -19.05 -4.58 -2.02
N ALA A 33 -18.95 -5.78 -1.45
CA ALA A 33 -20.00 -6.37 -0.65
C ALA A 33 -20.33 -5.54 0.61
N ALA A 34 -19.31 -4.91 1.20
CA ALA A 34 -19.48 -3.99 2.31
C ALA A 34 -20.02 -2.61 1.88
N GLY A 35 -20.19 -2.34 0.59
CA GLY A 35 -20.79 -1.11 0.06
C GLY A 35 -19.79 0.03 -0.22
N PHE A 36 -18.51 -0.27 -0.45
CA PHE A 36 -17.54 0.69 -0.97
C PHE A 36 -17.43 0.58 -2.49
N GLU A 37 -17.20 1.71 -3.17
CA GLU A 37 -16.54 1.65 -4.47
C GLU A 37 -15.08 1.29 -4.24
N ALA A 38 -14.56 0.29 -4.96
CA ALA A 38 -13.21 -0.20 -4.75
C ALA A 38 -12.57 -0.75 -6.03
N GLU A 39 -11.29 -0.44 -6.19
CA GLU A 39 -10.45 -0.86 -7.32
C GLU A 39 -9.08 -1.28 -6.82
N ALA A 40 -8.49 -2.28 -7.48
CA ALA A 40 -7.10 -2.65 -7.26
C ALA A 40 -6.30 -2.38 -8.52
N HIS A 41 -5.15 -1.72 -8.37
CA HIS A 41 -4.26 -1.33 -9.47
C HIS A 41 -2.86 -1.88 -9.22
N GLY A 42 -2.33 -2.60 -10.21
CA GLY A 42 -0.99 -3.19 -10.14
C GLY A 42 0.09 -2.15 -10.33
N LEU A 43 1.22 -2.34 -9.64
CA LEU A 43 2.43 -1.55 -9.84
C LEU A 43 3.01 -1.78 -11.24
N THR A 44 3.80 -0.84 -11.71
CA THR A 44 4.44 -0.91 -13.03
C THR A 44 5.79 -1.63 -12.98
N THR A 45 6.38 -1.78 -11.79
CA THR A 45 7.71 -2.34 -11.54
C THR A 45 7.82 -3.89 -11.50
N PRO A 46 6.77 -4.70 -11.23
CA PRO A 46 6.82 -6.14 -11.46
C PRO A 46 6.94 -6.47 -12.96
N GLY A 47 7.98 -7.19 -13.36
CA GLY A 47 8.23 -7.63 -14.74
C GLY A 47 8.86 -6.57 -15.66
N HIS A 48 9.14 -5.36 -15.15
CA HIS A 48 9.63 -4.22 -15.94
C HIS A 48 10.85 -3.57 -15.26
N PRO A 49 12.08 -4.05 -15.52
CA PRO A 49 13.31 -3.54 -14.90
C PRO A 49 13.60 -2.05 -15.17
N GLU A 50 13.05 -1.50 -16.25
CA GLU A 50 13.20 -0.10 -16.64
C GLU A 50 12.43 0.87 -15.73
N ASN A 51 11.36 0.40 -15.09
CA ASN A 51 10.50 1.19 -14.23
C ASN A 51 11.07 1.30 -12.81
N GLY A 52 10.81 2.42 -12.16
CA GLY A 52 11.27 2.71 -10.79
C GLY A 52 10.16 3.27 -9.90
N VAL A 53 10.57 3.88 -8.79
CA VAL A 53 9.62 4.37 -7.76
C VAL A 53 8.69 5.44 -8.33
N THR A 54 9.21 6.33 -9.17
CA THR A 54 8.42 7.43 -9.77
C THR A 54 7.42 6.97 -10.82
N ASP A 55 7.67 5.85 -11.50
CA ASP A 55 6.71 5.24 -12.43
C ASP A 55 5.51 4.65 -11.66
N ASP A 56 5.77 4.00 -10.53
CA ASP A 56 4.72 3.50 -9.62
C ASP A 56 3.91 4.64 -8.99
N GLU A 57 4.58 5.72 -8.58
CA GLU A 57 3.88 6.92 -8.11
C GLU A 57 2.94 7.50 -9.15
N LYS A 58 3.39 7.56 -10.41
CA LYS A 58 2.58 8.04 -11.53
C LYS A 58 1.36 7.13 -11.72
N MET A 59 1.56 5.81 -11.71
CA MET A 59 0.46 4.84 -11.82
C MET A 59 -0.59 5.08 -10.71
N MET A 60 -0.15 5.25 -9.46
CA MET A 60 -1.08 5.51 -8.36
C MET A 60 -1.87 6.81 -8.57
N ARG A 61 -1.20 7.89 -8.99
CA ARG A 61 -1.86 9.15 -9.33
C ARG A 61 -2.87 8.97 -10.48
N ASP A 62 -2.48 8.27 -11.55
CA ASP A 62 -3.37 7.98 -12.67
C ASP A 62 -4.62 7.20 -12.22
N ALA A 63 -4.50 6.37 -11.18
CA ALA A 63 -5.63 5.63 -10.61
C ALA A 63 -6.55 6.52 -9.74
N PHE A 64 -6.03 7.33 -8.81
CA PHE A 64 -6.89 8.07 -7.88
C PHE A 64 -7.30 9.47 -8.36
N VAL A 65 -6.49 10.16 -9.17
CA VAL A 65 -6.74 11.55 -9.59
C VAL A 65 -8.06 11.70 -10.34
N PRO A 66 -8.45 10.81 -11.27
CA PRO A 66 -9.75 10.92 -11.95
C PRO A 66 -10.95 10.93 -11.00
N HIS A 67 -10.92 10.14 -9.92
CA HIS A 67 -11.98 10.14 -8.90
C HIS A 67 -12.00 11.47 -8.12
N ILE A 68 -10.82 11.94 -7.75
CA ILE A 68 -10.62 13.21 -7.05
C ILE A 68 -11.13 14.39 -7.89
N GLU A 69 -10.84 14.43 -9.18
CA GLU A 69 -11.33 15.46 -10.12
C GLU A 69 -12.83 15.36 -10.40
N ALA A 70 -13.42 14.16 -10.26
CA ALA A 70 -14.87 13.98 -10.23
C ALA A 70 -15.52 14.46 -8.91
N GLY A 71 -14.73 15.02 -7.99
CA GLY A 71 -15.18 15.55 -6.70
C GLY A 71 -15.36 14.48 -5.62
N LYS A 72 -14.87 13.26 -5.83
CA LYS A 72 -14.98 12.16 -4.87
C LYS A 72 -13.86 12.22 -3.83
N ASP A 73 -14.17 11.71 -2.65
CA ASP A 73 -13.17 11.37 -1.65
C ASP A 73 -12.54 10.02 -1.98
N VAL A 74 -11.22 9.91 -1.81
CA VAL A 74 -10.49 8.67 -2.06
C VAL A 74 -9.69 8.27 -0.83
N VAL A 75 -9.60 6.97 -0.56
CA VAL A 75 -8.63 6.39 0.37
C VAL A 75 -7.67 5.54 -0.43
N LEU A 76 -6.38 5.88 -0.35
CA LEU A 76 -5.32 5.06 -0.93
C LEU A 76 -4.88 4.02 0.10
N LEU A 77 -4.96 2.74 -0.27
CA LEU A 77 -4.51 1.61 0.52
C LEU A 77 -3.30 0.98 -0.17
N VAL A 78 -2.19 0.90 0.56
CA VAL A 78 -0.91 0.40 0.04
C VAL A 78 -0.40 -0.75 0.90
N HIS A 79 -0.02 -1.84 0.24
CA HIS A 79 0.55 -3.03 0.88
C HIS A 79 2.04 -3.15 0.62
N SER A 80 2.82 -3.51 1.64
CA SER A 80 4.23 -3.87 1.49
C SER A 80 5.03 -2.79 0.74
N TYR A 81 5.74 -3.15 -0.33
CA TYR A 81 6.49 -2.21 -1.16
C TYR A 81 5.66 -1.01 -1.65
N ALA A 82 4.36 -1.15 -1.93
CA ALA A 82 3.53 -0.03 -2.42
C ALA A 82 3.46 1.15 -1.43
N GLY A 83 3.76 0.95 -0.14
CA GLY A 83 3.87 2.05 0.81
C GLY A 83 4.98 3.05 0.44
N PHE A 84 6.04 2.57 -0.22
CA PHE A 84 7.18 3.37 -0.60
C PHE A 84 6.86 4.39 -1.70
N PRO A 85 6.42 4.02 -2.93
CA PRO A 85 5.92 4.99 -3.90
C PRO A 85 4.62 5.65 -3.43
N GLY A 86 3.79 4.98 -2.63
CA GLY A 86 2.60 5.59 -2.03
C GLY A 86 2.92 6.86 -1.23
N CYS A 87 4.10 6.95 -0.62
CA CYS A 87 4.55 8.14 0.09
C CYS A 87 4.67 9.38 -0.81
N GLY A 88 5.29 9.22 -2.00
CA GLY A 88 5.45 10.32 -2.95
C GLY A 88 4.18 10.58 -3.78
N ALA A 89 3.43 9.53 -4.12
CA ALA A 89 2.22 9.61 -4.93
C ALA A 89 1.19 10.59 -4.35
N VAL A 90 1.05 10.62 -3.03
CA VAL A 90 0.00 11.38 -2.32
C VAL A 90 0.33 12.87 -2.12
N SER A 91 1.53 13.33 -2.47
CA SER A 91 1.95 14.72 -2.25
C SER A 91 1.04 15.71 -2.98
N GLY A 92 0.49 16.68 -2.24
CA GLY A 92 -0.38 17.75 -2.78
C GLY A 92 -1.84 17.35 -3.02
N TYR A 93 -2.22 16.10 -2.77
CA TYR A 93 -3.58 15.56 -3.04
C TYR A 93 -4.44 15.41 -1.78
N ASP A 94 -3.95 15.85 -0.62
CA ASP A 94 -4.65 15.71 0.64
C ASP A 94 -5.97 16.50 0.65
N LYS A 95 -7.05 15.89 1.15
CA LYS A 95 -8.37 16.52 1.12
C LYS A 95 -8.41 17.87 1.86
N LYS A 96 -7.71 18.03 3.00
CA LYS A 96 -7.77 19.27 3.79
C LYS A 96 -7.15 20.45 3.02
N GLY A 97 -6.00 20.21 2.38
CA GLY A 97 -5.29 21.17 1.55
C GLY A 97 -6.08 21.54 0.31
N ARG A 98 -6.74 20.58 -0.34
CA ARG A 98 -7.66 20.83 -1.46
C ARG A 98 -8.86 21.69 -1.04
N GLU A 99 -9.53 21.33 0.05
CA GLU A 99 -10.66 22.09 0.59
C GLU A 99 -10.27 23.53 0.95
N ALA A 100 -9.09 23.73 1.53
CA ALA A 100 -8.56 25.07 1.83
C ALA A 100 -8.31 25.92 0.57
N ARG A 101 -8.11 25.30 -0.59
CA ARG A 101 -8.02 25.96 -1.90
C ARG A 101 -9.37 26.11 -2.61
N GLY A 102 -10.47 25.68 -1.99
CA GLY A 102 -11.80 25.69 -2.61
C GLY A 102 -12.02 24.59 -3.65
N GLU A 103 -11.17 23.56 -3.67
CA GLU A 103 -11.30 22.39 -4.53
C GLU A 103 -12.23 21.34 -3.90
N LYS A 104 -12.89 20.52 -4.73
CA LYS A 104 -13.75 19.41 -4.29
C LYS A 104 -13.03 18.08 -4.39
N GLY A 105 -13.35 17.14 -3.51
CA GLY A 105 -12.72 15.82 -3.48
C GLY A 105 -11.25 15.87 -3.04
N GLY A 106 -10.65 14.71 -2.85
CA GLY A 106 -9.26 14.61 -2.40
C GLY A 106 -8.98 13.28 -1.71
N LEU A 107 -7.71 13.06 -1.38
CA LEU A 107 -7.32 11.93 -0.54
C LEU A 107 -7.81 12.20 0.88
N LEU A 108 -8.88 11.49 1.27
CA LEU A 108 -9.41 11.49 2.63
C LEU A 108 -8.37 10.93 3.61
N GLY A 109 -7.56 9.97 3.19
CA GLY A 109 -6.47 9.45 3.99
C GLY A 109 -5.73 8.31 3.29
N VAL A 110 -4.70 7.82 3.97
CA VAL A 110 -3.78 6.80 3.45
C VAL A 110 -3.67 5.67 4.45
N VAL A 111 -3.82 4.43 3.99
CA VAL A 111 -3.78 3.23 4.84
C VAL A 111 -2.66 2.31 4.37
N TYR A 112 -1.73 2.03 5.26
CA TYR A 112 -0.57 1.18 5.03
C TYR A 112 -0.84 -0.17 5.67
N ILE A 113 -0.71 -1.27 4.93
CA ILE A 113 -0.82 -2.63 5.48
C ILE A 113 0.55 -3.28 5.36
N ALA A 114 1.18 -3.56 6.51
CA ALA A 114 2.53 -4.12 6.59
C ALA A 114 3.44 -3.56 5.49
N ALA A 115 3.53 -2.22 5.41
CA ALA A 115 4.11 -1.51 4.29
C ALA A 115 5.34 -0.69 4.69
N PHE A 116 6.22 -0.42 3.73
CA PHE A 116 7.36 0.46 3.94
C PHE A 116 6.89 1.91 4.11
N VAL A 117 7.47 2.62 5.07
CA VAL A 117 7.26 4.06 5.27
C VAL A 117 8.62 4.76 5.12
N PRO A 118 8.87 5.48 4.00
CA PRO A 118 10.09 6.24 3.82
C PRO A 118 10.27 7.28 4.94
N GLN A 119 11.49 7.37 5.49
CA GLN A 119 11.79 8.26 6.61
C GLN A 119 12.40 9.58 6.13
N GLU A 120 13.29 9.53 5.15
CA GLU A 120 14.02 10.68 4.63
C GLU A 120 13.95 10.73 3.10
N ALA A 121 14.22 11.91 2.52
CA ALA A 121 14.06 12.14 1.07
C ALA A 121 15.03 11.31 0.22
N ASP A 122 16.12 10.83 0.80
CA ASP A 122 17.12 9.96 0.17
C ASP A 122 16.98 8.48 0.60
N SER A 123 15.90 8.13 1.32
CA SER A 123 15.61 6.74 1.69
C SER A 123 15.50 5.87 0.44
N THR A 124 15.90 4.60 0.56
CA THR A 124 15.67 3.57 -0.45
C THR A 124 15.14 2.32 0.25
N VAL A 125 14.38 1.48 -0.45
CA VAL A 125 13.94 0.19 0.11
C VAL A 125 15.15 -0.68 0.51
N SER A 126 16.20 -0.67 -0.31
CA SER A 126 17.46 -1.38 0.00
C SER A 126 18.09 -0.91 1.31
N ALA A 127 18.16 0.40 1.56
CA ALA A 127 18.66 0.94 2.82
C ALA A 127 17.76 0.56 4.00
N MET A 128 16.44 0.58 3.82
CA MET A 128 15.47 0.18 4.86
C MET A 128 15.52 -1.31 5.19
N LEU A 129 16.01 -2.15 4.27
CA LEU A 129 16.33 -3.56 4.50
C LEU A 129 17.70 -3.78 5.16
N GLY A 130 18.40 -2.70 5.55
CA GLY A 130 19.73 -2.77 6.16
C GLY A 130 20.87 -2.91 5.15
N GLY A 131 20.65 -2.56 3.88
CA GLY A 131 21.66 -2.63 2.82
C GLY A 131 21.95 -4.04 2.31
N GLY A 132 21.12 -5.02 2.68
CA GLY A 132 21.25 -6.42 2.29
C GLY A 132 19.92 -7.02 1.83
N TRP A 133 20.00 -8.22 1.28
CA TRP A 133 18.84 -8.99 0.83
C TRP A 133 18.34 -9.91 1.95
N ALA A 134 17.02 -9.94 2.17
CA ALA A 134 16.43 -10.97 3.03
C ALA A 134 16.59 -12.37 2.37
N PRO A 135 16.58 -13.48 3.15
CA PRO A 135 16.82 -14.83 2.62
C PRO A 135 15.88 -15.28 1.49
N TRP A 136 14.70 -14.67 1.41
CA TRP A 136 13.69 -14.95 0.38
C TRP A 136 13.87 -14.12 -0.90
N HIS A 137 14.79 -13.15 -0.94
CA HIS A 137 15.10 -12.43 -2.17
C HIS A 137 16.09 -13.21 -3.04
N VAL A 138 15.86 -13.19 -4.36
CA VAL A 138 16.72 -13.82 -5.37
C VAL A 138 17.20 -12.74 -6.36
N PRO A 139 18.21 -11.93 -5.99
CA PRO A 139 18.68 -10.83 -6.83
C PRO A 139 19.36 -11.35 -8.11
N ARG A 140 19.03 -10.74 -9.25
CA ARG A 140 19.71 -10.93 -10.55
C ARG A 140 20.17 -9.57 -11.05
N LEU A 141 21.29 -9.11 -10.49
CA LEU A 141 21.73 -7.71 -10.61
C LEU A 141 22.05 -7.32 -12.06
N GLU A 142 22.62 -8.23 -12.86
CA GLU A 142 22.91 -8.00 -14.28
C GLU A 142 21.66 -7.80 -15.13
N GLU A 143 20.54 -8.41 -14.71
CA GLU A 143 19.23 -8.28 -15.37
C GLU A 143 18.43 -7.08 -14.83
N GLY A 144 18.93 -6.38 -13.80
CA GLY A 144 18.22 -5.26 -13.17
C GLY A 144 16.94 -5.67 -12.43
N ILE A 145 16.85 -6.92 -11.96
CA ILE A 145 15.65 -7.43 -11.28
C ILE A 145 15.98 -8.20 -9.99
N VAL A 146 14.97 -8.34 -9.15
CA VAL A 146 14.98 -9.13 -7.93
C VAL A 146 13.83 -10.13 -8.00
N GLY A 147 14.12 -11.42 -7.90
CA GLY A 147 13.11 -12.47 -7.74
C GLY A 147 12.79 -12.74 -6.27
N THR A 148 11.90 -13.70 -6.04
CA THR A 148 11.57 -14.20 -4.70
C THR A 148 11.63 -15.74 -4.67
N GLN A 149 11.70 -16.30 -3.48
CA GLN A 149 11.62 -17.74 -3.19
C GLN A 149 10.95 -17.96 -1.82
N ASN A 150 10.41 -19.16 -1.58
CA ASN A 150 9.68 -19.52 -0.35
C ASN A 150 8.46 -18.60 -0.13
N GLU A 151 7.73 -18.31 -1.19
CA GLU A 151 6.63 -17.34 -1.24
C GLU A 151 5.46 -17.75 -0.34
N VAL A 152 5.12 -19.04 -0.29
CA VAL A 152 4.08 -19.57 0.59
C VAL A 152 4.38 -19.26 2.05
N GLU A 153 5.60 -19.56 2.50
CA GLU A 153 6.00 -19.28 3.87
C GLU A 153 6.08 -17.77 4.12
N THR A 154 6.68 -17.03 3.19
CA THR A 154 7.01 -15.62 3.40
C THR A 154 5.78 -14.71 3.35
N PHE A 155 4.87 -14.95 2.41
CA PHE A 155 3.75 -14.04 2.12
C PHE A 155 2.38 -14.61 2.52
N TYR A 156 2.21 -15.94 2.53
CA TYR A 156 0.87 -16.55 2.55
C TYR A 156 0.68 -17.65 3.61
N SER A 157 1.42 -17.60 4.73
CA SER A 157 1.48 -18.67 5.74
C SER A 157 0.10 -19.07 6.32
N ASP A 158 -0.89 -18.20 6.25
CA ASP A 158 -2.24 -18.35 6.80
C ASP A 158 -3.35 -18.21 5.75
N CYS A 159 -2.99 -18.16 4.46
CA CYS A 159 -3.94 -18.01 3.36
C CYS A 159 -4.44 -19.36 2.81
N ASP A 160 -5.57 -19.36 2.09
CA ASP A 160 -6.11 -20.56 1.44
C ASP A 160 -5.11 -21.08 0.38
N PRO A 161 -4.60 -22.33 0.51
CA PRO A 161 -3.64 -22.91 -0.42
C PRO A 161 -4.12 -22.93 -1.89
N ALA A 162 -5.42 -23.06 -2.14
CA ALA A 162 -5.95 -23.10 -3.51
C ALA A 162 -5.89 -21.71 -4.18
N GLU A 163 -6.21 -20.65 -3.43
CA GLU A 163 -6.09 -19.27 -3.92
C GLU A 163 -4.61 -18.89 -4.10
N VAL A 164 -3.77 -19.28 -3.13
CA VAL A 164 -2.31 -19.08 -3.20
C VAL A 164 -1.72 -19.75 -4.44
N ALA A 165 -2.15 -20.98 -4.78
CA ALA A 165 -1.66 -21.67 -5.96
C ALA A 165 -1.96 -20.92 -7.28
N GLU A 166 -3.08 -20.21 -7.38
CA GLU A 166 -3.38 -19.37 -8.54
C GLU A 166 -2.56 -18.07 -8.53
N ILE A 167 -2.36 -17.45 -7.37
CA ILE A 167 -1.53 -16.25 -7.22
C ILE A 167 -0.07 -16.54 -7.60
N LEU A 168 0.50 -17.65 -7.15
CA LEU A 168 1.89 -18.04 -7.42
C LEU A 168 2.22 -18.13 -8.91
N LYS A 169 1.24 -18.47 -9.76
CA LYS A 169 1.42 -18.50 -11.23
C LYS A 169 1.63 -17.11 -11.84
N THR A 170 1.32 -16.06 -11.10
CA THR A 170 1.38 -14.66 -11.55
C THR A 170 2.51 -13.86 -10.90
N VAL A 171 3.23 -14.45 -9.94
CA VAL A 171 4.36 -13.80 -9.27
C VAL A 171 5.46 -13.52 -10.30
N LYS A 172 5.95 -12.27 -10.32
CA LYS A 172 6.97 -11.79 -11.25
C LYS A 172 8.20 -11.30 -10.48
N PRO A 173 9.40 -11.33 -11.10
CA PRO A 173 10.51 -10.55 -10.61
C PRO A 173 10.16 -9.06 -10.54
N HIS A 174 10.73 -8.34 -9.60
CA HIS A 174 10.52 -6.91 -9.42
C HIS A 174 11.74 -6.11 -9.88
N SER A 175 11.53 -4.88 -10.32
CA SER A 175 12.62 -3.97 -10.70
C SER A 175 13.63 -3.75 -9.56
N LEU A 176 14.92 -3.89 -9.84
CA LEU A 176 15.99 -3.53 -8.89
C LEU A 176 16.09 -2.00 -8.70
N LYS A 177 15.76 -1.24 -9.76
CA LYS A 177 15.73 0.22 -9.73
C LYS A 177 14.71 0.72 -8.70
N ALA A 178 13.54 0.09 -8.63
CA ALA A 178 12.52 0.34 -7.63
C ALA A 178 12.99 0.17 -6.16
N PHE A 179 13.98 -0.68 -5.91
CA PHE A 179 14.56 -0.86 -4.57
C PHE A 179 15.61 0.20 -4.21
N SER A 180 16.15 0.89 -5.22
CA SER A 180 17.36 1.71 -5.12
C SER A 180 17.10 3.20 -5.33
N GLU A 181 15.90 3.57 -5.76
CA GLU A 181 15.49 4.96 -5.94
C GLU A 181 14.75 5.50 -4.73
N PRO A 182 14.91 6.80 -4.43
CA PRO A 182 14.08 7.48 -3.44
C PRO A 182 12.67 7.79 -3.96
N PRO A 183 11.70 8.04 -3.07
CA PRO A 183 10.43 8.62 -3.47
C PRO A 183 10.64 10.06 -3.98
N SER A 184 9.78 10.53 -4.86
CA SER A 184 9.88 11.91 -5.39
C SER A 184 9.61 12.97 -4.32
N ALA A 185 8.84 12.61 -3.30
CA ALA A 185 8.46 13.46 -2.18
C ALA A 185 8.13 12.62 -0.95
N LEU A 186 8.17 13.26 0.22
CA LEU A 186 7.63 12.69 1.46
C LEU A 186 6.18 13.16 1.68
N GLY A 187 5.31 12.92 0.70
CA GLY A 187 3.92 13.40 0.71
C GLY A 187 3.14 12.94 1.94
N ILE A 188 3.44 11.74 2.46
CA ILE A 188 2.84 11.27 3.71
C ILE A 188 3.10 12.22 4.89
N LYS A 189 4.19 12.99 4.89
CA LYS A 189 4.52 13.93 5.98
C LYS A 189 3.75 15.25 5.91
N GLU A 190 3.00 15.52 4.84
CA GLU A 190 2.23 16.76 4.68
C GLU A 190 1.16 16.89 5.78
N ALA A 191 1.07 18.08 6.41
CA ALA A 191 0.17 18.32 7.55
C ALA A 191 -1.32 18.05 7.24
N GLY A 192 -1.70 18.09 5.97
CA GLY A 192 -3.02 17.72 5.49
C GLY A 192 -3.47 16.30 5.84
N TYR A 193 -2.51 15.38 6.02
CA TYR A 193 -2.77 14.01 6.46
C TYR A 193 -2.78 13.83 7.99
N ASN A 194 -2.66 14.89 8.79
CA ASN A 194 -2.76 14.76 10.26
C ASN A 194 -4.14 14.21 10.65
N GLY A 195 -4.14 13.10 11.41
CA GLY A 195 -5.32 12.30 11.76
C GLY A 195 -5.83 11.39 10.63
N ARG A 196 -5.14 11.32 9.49
CA ARG A 196 -5.58 10.66 8.24
C ARG A 196 -4.55 9.68 7.67
N ARG A 197 -3.66 9.20 8.52
CA ARG A 197 -2.67 8.15 8.25
C ARG A 197 -2.99 6.97 9.12
N ALA A 198 -3.09 5.78 8.54
CA ALA A 198 -3.26 4.57 9.32
C ALA A 198 -2.25 3.50 8.91
N TYR A 199 -1.82 2.71 9.88
CA TYR A 199 -0.93 1.58 9.69
C TYR A 199 -1.58 0.34 10.31
N ILE A 200 -1.80 -0.69 9.50
CA ILE A 200 -2.28 -2.00 9.92
C ILE A 200 -1.08 -2.91 9.99
N ARG A 201 -0.71 -3.29 11.22
CA ARG A 201 0.38 -4.23 11.48
C ARG A 201 -0.10 -5.67 11.28
N CYS A 202 0.75 -6.49 10.67
CA CYS A 202 0.56 -7.93 10.57
C CYS A 202 1.48 -8.63 11.58
N LEU A 203 0.90 -9.28 12.59
CA LEU A 203 1.68 -9.75 13.76
C LEU A 203 2.54 -10.97 13.46
N GLN A 204 2.17 -11.81 12.49
CA GLN A 204 2.88 -13.03 12.10
C GLN A 204 3.66 -12.87 10.78
N ASP A 205 3.93 -11.63 10.39
CA ASP A 205 4.56 -11.31 9.11
C ASP A 205 6.02 -11.79 9.06
N LYS A 206 6.35 -12.57 8.02
CA LYS A 206 7.70 -13.09 7.76
C LYS A 206 8.44 -12.32 6.66
N ALA A 207 7.74 -11.51 5.88
CA ALA A 207 8.34 -10.64 4.87
C ALA A 207 8.84 -9.34 5.50
N LEU A 208 7.99 -8.71 6.31
CA LEU A 208 8.27 -7.52 7.10
C LEU A 208 7.97 -7.80 8.57
N PRO A 209 8.95 -8.36 9.32
CA PRO A 209 8.75 -8.69 10.73
C PRO A 209 8.23 -7.51 11.56
N LEU A 210 7.40 -7.80 12.56
CA LEU A 210 6.77 -6.77 13.40
C LEU A 210 7.73 -5.67 13.93
N PRO A 211 8.96 -5.97 14.39
CA PRO A 211 9.90 -4.92 14.79
C PRO A 211 10.25 -3.93 13.68
N ALA A 212 10.32 -4.38 12.42
CA ALA A 212 10.56 -3.50 11.28
C ALA A 212 9.34 -2.61 11.00
N GLN A 213 8.13 -3.18 11.04
CA GLN A 213 6.89 -2.42 10.89
C GLN A 213 6.77 -1.33 11.97
N ASP A 214 7.03 -1.67 13.24
CA ASP A 214 7.02 -0.72 14.34
C ASP A 214 8.08 0.38 14.15
N ALA A 215 9.30 0.03 13.70
CA ALA A 215 10.34 1.00 13.42
C ALA A 215 9.98 1.97 12.28
N PHE A 216 9.31 1.50 11.23
CA PHE A 216 8.84 2.36 10.13
C PHE A 216 7.85 3.41 10.63
N VAL A 217 6.90 3.02 11.47
CA VAL A 217 5.90 3.93 12.05
C VAL A 217 6.57 4.90 13.02
N GLN A 218 7.35 4.40 13.97
CA GLN A 218 7.99 5.21 15.03
C GLN A 218 8.95 6.25 14.45
N ASN A 219 9.74 5.90 13.44
CA ASN A 219 10.75 6.78 12.86
C ASN A 219 10.21 7.65 11.71
N SER A 220 8.93 7.54 11.35
CA SER A 220 8.34 8.33 10.27
C SER A 220 8.26 9.83 10.56
N GLY A 221 8.37 10.23 11.83
CA GLY A 221 8.27 11.64 12.25
C GLY A 221 6.85 12.22 12.17
N VAL A 222 5.83 11.38 11.96
CA VAL A 222 4.42 11.77 11.97
C VAL A 222 3.57 10.77 12.76
N GLU A 223 2.38 11.21 13.18
CA GLU A 223 1.44 10.36 13.92
C GLU A 223 0.62 9.45 12.99
N TRP A 224 0.37 8.23 13.47
CA TRP A 224 -0.38 7.20 12.76
C TRP A 224 -1.49 6.62 13.64
N ILE A 225 -2.64 6.34 13.04
CA ILE A 225 -3.63 5.45 13.62
C ILE A 225 -3.13 4.02 13.42
N VAL A 226 -2.60 3.41 14.48
CA VAL A 226 -2.04 2.06 14.42
C VAL A 226 -3.09 1.04 14.83
N LYS A 227 -3.37 0.09 13.93
CA LYS A 227 -4.19 -1.11 14.18
C LYS A 227 -3.35 -2.36 13.96
N SER A 228 -3.89 -3.53 14.29
CA SER A 228 -3.16 -4.80 14.15
C SER A 228 -4.08 -5.94 13.80
N MET A 229 -3.57 -6.88 13.03
CA MET A 229 -4.23 -8.12 12.66
C MET A 229 -3.28 -9.28 12.97
N ASP A 230 -3.81 -10.33 13.60
CA ASP A 230 -3.07 -11.56 13.88
C ASP A 230 -3.03 -12.44 12.63
N THR A 231 -2.28 -11.96 11.64
CA THR A 231 -2.13 -12.57 10.31
C THR A 231 -0.68 -12.55 9.87
N SER A 232 -0.37 -13.32 8.84
CA SER A 232 0.86 -13.20 8.06
C SER A 232 0.82 -11.94 7.16
N HIS A 233 1.63 -11.90 6.10
CA HIS A 233 1.87 -10.70 5.29
C HIS A 233 0.65 -10.18 4.52
N SER A 234 -0.34 -11.05 4.23
CA SER A 234 -1.45 -10.75 3.31
C SER A 234 -2.83 -10.89 3.97
N PRO A 235 -3.20 -10.03 4.96
CA PRO A 235 -4.46 -10.14 5.69
C PRO A 235 -5.70 -10.06 4.79
N PHE A 236 -5.60 -9.30 3.70
CA PHE A 236 -6.64 -9.13 2.69
C PHE A 236 -6.90 -10.38 1.84
N LEU A 237 -6.06 -11.40 1.94
CA LEU A 237 -6.30 -12.75 1.43
C LEU A 237 -6.75 -13.69 2.53
N ALA A 238 -6.05 -13.69 3.67
CA ALA A 238 -6.32 -14.62 4.77
C ALA A 238 -7.71 -14.41 5.39
N VAL A 239 -8.09 -13.15 5.62
CA VAL A 239 -9.32 -12.74 6.34
C VAL A 239 -9.88 -11.44 5.71
N PRO A 240 -10.38 -11.51 4.45
CA PRO A 240 -10.73 -10.32 3.68
C PRO A 240 -11.87 -9.50 4.32
N ASP A 241 -12.90 -10.15 4.86
CA ASP A 241 -14.04 -9.47 5.49
C ASP A 241 -13.63 -8.74 6.79
N GLU A 242 -12.78 -9.36 7.60
CA GLU A 242 -12.21 -8.75 8.81
C GLU A 242 -11.30 -7.57 8.46
N THR A 243 -10.50 -7.70 7.38
CA THR A 243 -9.65 -6.61 6.88
C THR A 243 -10.52 -5.41 6.44
N VAL A 244 -11.61 -5.67 5.73
CA VAL A 244 -12.58 -4.63 5.31
C VAL A 244 -13.24 -3.98 6.51
N LYS A 245 -13.64 -4.76 7.52
CA LYS A 245 -14.24 -4.24 8.75
C LYS A 245 -13.27 -3.32 9.49
N LEU A 246 -11.99 -3.70 9.59
CA LEU A 246 -10.97 -2.87 10.22
C LEU A 246 -10.73 -1.57 9.44
N LEU A 247 -10.61 -1.66 8.11
CA LEU A 247 -10.49 -0.50 7.23
C LEU A 247 -11.68 0.45 7.36
N ALA A 248 -12.90 -0.07 7.39
CA ALA A 248 -14.09 0.75 7.56
C ALA A 248 -14.07 1.55 8.87
N GLY A 249 -13.61 0.92 9.97
CA GLY A 249 -13.42 1.62 11.25
C GLY A 249 -12.39 2.77 11.15
N ILE A 250 -11.25 2.52 10.49
CA ILE A 250 -10.22 3.55 10.24
C ILE A 250 -10.79 4.71 9.42
N ILE A 251 -11.58 4.43 8.39
CA ILE A 251 -12.19 5.46 7.53
C ILE A 251 -13.14 6.35 8.32
N GLU A 252 -13.88 5.81 9.30
CA GLU A 252 -14.70 6.63 10.19
C GLU A 252 -13.84 7.48 11.13
N GLU A 253 -12.69 6.98 11.60
CA GLU A 253 -11.71 7.80 12.36
C GLU A 253 -11.13 8.95 11.53
N PHE A 254 -10.94 8.80 10.21
CA PHE A 254 -10.46 9.88 9.33
C PHE A 254 -11.46 11.05 9.16
N LYS A 255 -12.75 10.78 9.42
CA LYS A 255 -13.85 11.75 9.30
C LYS A 255 -14.13 12.49 10.61
N ALA A 256 -13.63 11.98 11.74
CA ALA A 256 -13.73 12.62 13.06
C ALA A 256 -12.84 13.88 13.14
#